data_AF-A0A3D4XBM0-F1
#
_entry.id   AF-A0A3D4XBM0-F1
#
_cell.length_a   1.000
_cell.length_b   1.000
_cell.length_c   1.000
_cell.angle_alpha   90.00
_cell.angle_beta   90.00
_cell.angle_gamma   90.00
#
_symmetry.space_group_name_H-M   'P 1'
#
loop_
_entity.id
_entity.type
_entity.pdbx_description
1 polymer ?
#
loop_
_entity_poly.entity_id
_entity_poly.type
_entity_poly.pdbx_seq_one_letter_code
_entity_poly.pdbx_strand_id
1 'polypeptide(L)'
;MKTGVDNAKYLKMQSEHIRERIAHFDNKLYLEFGGKLFDDYHASRVLPGFMPDSKLQMLLQLKDQAEIVVVISAEDIESNKIRGDLGITYDMDVLRLIDAFQEIGLYVGSVCITKYAGQAAAEQFRTRLGDLGLRSYCHYKIQGYPSDVSRIVSDDGYGKNEYIETERPLVVVTAPGPGSGKMA
;
A
#
# COMPACT_ATOMS: atom_id res chain seq x y z
N MET A 1 -22.72 -7.38 -24.44
CA MET A 1 -22.74 -7.99 -23.09
C MET A 1 -23.65 -7.14 -22.22
N LYS A 2 -24.57 -7.72 -21.43
CA LYS A 2 -25.43 -6.91 -20.53
C LYS A 2 -24.59 -6.44 -19.33
N THR A 3 -24.68 -5.17 -19.00
CA THR A 3 -24.04 -4.58 -17.82
C THR A 3 -24.70 -5.15 -16.56
N GLY A 4 -23.90 -5.71 -15.66
CA GLY A 4 -24.31 -6.24 -14.35
C GLY A 4 -23.87 -5.36 -13.16
N VAL A 5 -22.92 -4.45 -13.39
CA VAL A 5 -22.42 -3.49 -12.41
C VAL A 5 -22.50 -2.07 -12.94
N ASP A 6 -23.09 -1.18 -12.15
CA ASP A 6 -23.05 0.26 -12.39
C ASP A 6 -21.76 0.84 -11.79
N ASN A 7 -20.78 1.14 -12.64
CA ASN A 7 -19.51 1.69 -12.20
C ASN A 7 -19.67 3.04 -11.49
N ALA A 8 -20.54 3.93 -12.00
CA ALA A 8 -20.72 5.25 -11.42
C ALA A 8 -21.29 5.15 -10.00
N LYS A 9 -22.27 4.24 -9.80
CA LYS A 9 -22.78 3.91 -8.47
C LYS A 9 -21.71 3.34 -7.57
N TYR A 10 -20.85 2.44 -8.05
CA TYR A 10 -19.73 1.90 -7.29
C TYR A 10 -18.77 3.01 -6.82
N LEU A 11 -18.31 3.88 -7.73
CA LEU A 11 -17.38 4.96 -7.39
C LEU A 11 -17.94 5.85 -6.28
N LYS A 12 -19.20 6.29 -6.43
CA LYS A 12 -19.88 7.13 -5.45
C LYS A 12 -20.04 6.42 -4.11
N MET A 13 -20.67 5.25 -4.11
CA MET A 13 -20.99 4.52 -2.88
C MET A 13 -19.72 4.10 -2.12
N GLN A 14 -18.70 3.65 -2.83
CA GLN A 14 -17.45 3.20 -2.19
C GLN A 14 -16.66 4.37 -1.60
N SER A 15 -16.60 5.52 -2.28
CA SER A 15 -15.92 6.71 -1.76
C SER A 15 -16.68 7.32 -0.57
N GLU A 16 -18.03 7.33 -0.60
CA GLU A 16 -18.87 7.73 0.54
C GLU A 16 -18.60 6.86 1.77
N HIS A 17 -18.65 5.53 1.64
CA HIS A 17 -18.38 4.63 2.76
C HIS A 17 -16.95 4.74 3.32
N ILE A 18 -15.96 5.06 2.49
CA ILE A 18 -14.60 5.31 2.98
C ILE A 18 -14.56 6.60 3.81
N ARG A 19 -15.22 7.68 3.35
CA ARG A 19 -15.32 8.93 4.13
C ARG A 19 -16.05 8.72 5.45
N GLU A 20 -17.15 7.97 5.45
CA GLU A 20 -17.86 7.59 6.67
C GLU A 20 -16.95 6.81 7.63
N ARG A 21 -16.14 5.88 7.09
CA ARG A 21 -15.22 5.09 7.91
C ARG A 21 -14.11 5.92 8.52
N ILE A 22 -13.55 6.88 7.77
CA ILE A 22 -12.57 7.84 8.28
C ILE A 22 -13.17 8.64 9.44
N ALA A 23 -14.38 9.19 9.25
CA ALA A 23 -15.07 9.97 10.27
C ALA A 23 -15.39 9.15 11.54
N HIS A 24 -15.56 7.83 11.42
CA HIS A 24 -15.81 6.93 12.55
C HIS A 24 -14.58 6.69 13.44
N PHE A 25 -13.36 6.83 12.91
CA PHE A 25 -12.11 6.53 13.61
C PHE A 25 -11.25 7.78 13.82
N ASP A 26 -11.83 8.80 14.45
CA ASP A 26 -11.13 10.06 14.78
C ASP A 26 -10.40 10.70 13.57
N ASN A 27 -11.02 10.59 12.39
CA ASN A 27 -10.55 11.19 11.14
C ASN A 27 -9.20 10.64 10.64
N LYS A 28 -8.83 9.41 10.99
CA LYS A 28 -7.65 8.72 10.44
C LYS A 28 -7.96 7.26 10.12
N LEU A 29 -7.68 6.85 8.88
CA LEU A 29 -7.85 5.47 8.43
C LEU A 29 -6.62 4.99 7.66
N TYR A 30 -5.99 3.93 8.13
CA TYR A 30 -5.04 3.14 7.35
C TYR A 30 -5.81 2.02 6.65
N LEU A 31 -5.87 2.07 5.32
CA LEU A 31 -6.67 1.16 4.49
C LEU A 31 -5.74 0.31 3.63
N GLU A 32 -5.70 -1.00 3.93
CA GLU A 32 -5.00 -1.96 3.08
C GLU A 32 -5.70 -2.09 1.72
N PHE A 33 -4.97 -1.82 0.64
CA PHE A 33 -5.39 -2.16 -0.71
C PHE A 33 -4.73 -3.46 -1.16
N GLY A 34 -5.52 -4.52 -1.18
CA GLY A 34 -5.15 -5.81 -1.74
C GLY A 34 -5.38 -5.88 -3.26
N GLY A 35 -4.48 -6.58 -3.95
CA GLY A 35 -4.63 -6.91 -5.36
C GLY A 35 -4.22 -5.79 -6.33
N LYS A 36 -4.68 -5.92 -7.57
CA LYS A 36 -4.35 -5.00 -8.66
C LYS A 36 -5.17 -3.70 -8.56
N LEU A 37 -4.48 -2.56 -8.61
CA LEU A 37 -5.09 -1.22 -8.58
C LEU A 37 -5.34 -0.65 -9.98
N PHE A 38 -4.43 -0.92 -10.92
CA PHE A 38 -4.45 -0.33 -12.27
C PHE A 38 -5.09 -1.25 -13.32
N ASP A 39 -4.98 -2.56 -13.14
CA ASP A 39 -5.21 -3.55 -14.19
C ASP A 39 -6.02 -4.76 -13.70
N ASP A 40 -7.13 -4.52 -13.01
CA ASP A 40 -8.02 -5.58 -12.51
C ASP A 40 -8.91 -6.17 -13.62
N TYR A 41 -8.26 -6.76 -14.63
CA TYR A 41 -8.92 -7.43 -15.73
C TYR A 41 -9.68 -8.68 -15.30
N HIS A 42 -9.37 -9.24 -14.13
CA HIS A 42 -10.15 -10.34 -13.58
C HIS A 42 -11.54 -9.83 -13.16
N ALA A 43 -11.59 -8.77 -12.33
CA ALA A 43 -12.85 -8.19 -11.90
C ALA A 43 -13.68 -7.67 -13.09
N SER A 44 -13.07 -7.02 -14.09
CA SER A 44 -13.82 -6.51 -15.24
C SER A 44 -14.47 -7.60 -16.09
N ARG A 45 -13.85 -8.79 -16.20
CA ARG A 45 -14.46 -9.95 -16.88
C ARG A 45 -15.57 -10.60 -16.05
N VAL A 46 -15.38 -10.69 -14.73
CA VAL A 46 -16.31 -11.35 -13.81
C VAL A 46 -17.52 -10.47 -13.49
N LEU A 47 -17.35 -9.15 -13.49
CA LEU A 47 -18.35 -8.14 -13.13
C LEU A 47 -18.58 -7.20 -14.31
N PRO A 48 -19.43 -7.57 -15.30
CA PRO A 48 -19.62 -6.76 -16.50
C PRO A 48 -20.10 -5.34 -16.16
N GLY A 49 -19.28 -4.34 -16.45
CA GLY A 49 -19.51 -2.94 -16.06
C GLY A 49 -18.53 -2.40 -15.02
N PHE A 50 -17.81 -3.28 -14.30
CA PHE A 50 -16.63 -2.89 -13.53
C PHE A 50 -15.45 -2.68 -14.48
N MET A 51 -14.79 -1.52 -14.38
CA MET A 51 -13.63 -1.19 -15.22
C MET A 51 -12.34 -1.69 -14.57
N PRO A 52 -11.30 -2.04 -15.36
CA PRO A 52 -10.01 -2.50 -14.81
C PRO A 52 -9.38 -1.53 -13.80
N ASP A 53 -9.67 -0.23 -13.95
CA ASP A 53 -9.18 0.88 -13.15
C ASP A 53 -10.24 1.44 -12.17
N SER A 54 -11.38 0.77 -11.97
CA SER A 54 -12.47 1.28 -11.10
C SER A 54 -12.02 1.61 -9.68
N LYS A 55 -11.11 0.81 -9.10
CA LYS A 55 -10.55 1.09 -7.76
C LYS A 55 -9.72 2.38 -7.73
N LEU A 56 -8.95 2.61 -8.80
CA LEU A 56 -8.15 3.81 -8.97
C LEU A 56 -9.03 5.04 -9.16
N GLN A 57 -10.03 4.95 -10.03
CA GLN A 57 -11.03 6.01 -10.23
C GLN A 57 -11.74 6.37 -8.93
N MET A 58 -12.05 5.37 -8.10
CA MET A 58 -12.65 5.59 -6.79
C MET A 58 -11.69 6.34 -5.86
N LEU A 59 -10.42 5.93 -5.81
CA LEU A 59 -9.41 6.58 -4.99
C LEU A 59 -9.14 8.02 -5.45
N LEU A 60 -9.24 8.30 -6.76
CA LEU A 60 -9.12 9.66 -7.30
C LEU A 60 -10.24 10.60 -6.80
N GLN A 61 -11.42 10.09 -6.44
CA GLN A 61 -12.47 10.89 -5.77
C GLN A 61 -12.10 11.31 -4.33
N LEU A 62 -11.04 10.71 -3.78
CA LEU A 62 -10.51 10.95 -2.44
C LEU A 62 -9.09 11.53 -2.49
N LYS A 63 -8.59 11.91 -3.68
CA LYS A 63 -7.17 12.24 -3.90
C LYS A 63 -6.63 13.29 -2.95
N ASP A 64 -7.41 14.30 -2.57
CA ASP A 64 -6.95 15.39 -1.71
C ASP A 64 -6.88 14.97 -0.22
N GLN A 65 -7.53 13.86 0.11
CA GLN A 65 -7.59 13.27 1.46
C GLN A 65 -6.74 12.00 1.58
N ALA A 66 -6.19 11.48 0.47
CA ALA A 66 -5.50 10.20 0.41
C ALA A 66 -3.98 10.37 0.29
N GLU A 67 -3.23 9.68 1.12
CA GLU A 67 -1.77 9.54 1.06
C GLU A 67 -1.41 8.07 0.84
N ILE A 68 -0.55 7.78 -0.12
CA ILE A 68 -0.11 6.41 -0.42
C ILE A 68 1.15 6.08 0.39
N VAL A 69 1.14 4.93 1.05
CA VAL A 69 2.32 4.28 1.62
C VAL A 69 2.55 2.98 0.85
N VAL A 70 3.73 2.86 0.24
CA VAL A 70 4.12 1.63 -0.48
C VAL A 70 4.95 0.76 0.46
N VAL A 71 4.55 -0.49 0.64
CA VAL A 71 5.18 -1.44 1.56
C VAL A 71 5.97 -2.49 0.79
N ILE A 72 7.19 -2.77 1.23
CA ILE A 72 8.05 -3.80 0.68
C ILE A 72 8.78 -4.57 1.79
N SER A 73 8.94 -5.88 1.63
CA SER A 73 9.66 -6.73 2.59
C SER A 73 11.16 -6.66 2.31
N ALA A 74 11.98 -6.38 3.33
CA ALA A 74 13.43 -6.44 3.24
C ALA A 74 13.95 -7.82 2.78
N GLU A 75 13.25 -8.90 3.14
CA GLU A 75 13.55 -10.26 2.66
C GLU A 75 13.25 -10.42 1.16
N ASP A 76 12.20 -9.76 0.67
CA ASP A 76 11.83 -9.82 -0.76
C ASP A 76 12.84 -9.01 -1.61
N ILE A 77 13.40 -7.92 -1.05
CA ILE A 77 14.51 -7.17 -1.65
C ILE A 77 15.77 -8.05 -1.69
N GLU A 78 16.18 -8.61 -0.55
CA GLU A 78 17.40 -9.42 -0.43
C GLU A 78 17.37 -10.66 -1.33
N SER A 79 16.20 -11.27 -1.51
CA SER A 79 16.02 -12.43 -2.39
C SER A 79 15.78 -12.08 -3.86
N ASN A 80 15.82 -10.79 -4.24
CA ASN A 80 15.50 -10.31 -5.59
C ASN A 80 14.16 -10.87 -6.10
N LYS A 81 13.14 -10.86 -5.25
CA LYS A 81 11.85 -11.47 -5.58
C LYS A 81 11.25 -10.81 -6.82
N ILE A 82 10.90 -11.65 -7.80
CA ILE A 82 10.34 -11.20 -9.07
C ILE A 82 8.81 -11.16 -8.99
N ARG A 83 8.25 -10.06 -9.49
CA ARG A 83 6.82 -9.91 -9.72
C ARG A 83 6.44 -10.63 -11.01
N GLY A 84 5.74 -11.76 -10.89
CA GLY A 84 5.55 -12.71 -11.99
C GLY A 84 4.80 -12.16 -13.22
N ASP A 85 3.94 -11.15 -13.07
CA ASP A 85 3.22 -10.54 -14.19
C ASP A 85 4.04 -9.50 -14.98
N LEU A 86 5.04 -8.89 -14.35
CA LEU A 86 5.86 -7.82 -14.95
C LEU A 86 7.32 -8.24 -15.23
N GLY A 87 7.80 -9.31 -14.60
CA GLY A 87 9.18 -9.79 -14.77
C GLY A 87 10.26 -8.90 -14.15
N ILE A 88 9.87 -7.95 -13.30
CA ILE A 88 10.77 -7.04 -12.56
C ILE A 88 10.83 -7.42 -11.08
N THR A 89 11.90 -7.02 -10.40
CA THR A 89 12.05 -7.21 -8.95
C THR A 89 11.08 -6.31 -8.18
N TYR A 90 10.77 -6.68 -6.94
CA TYR A 90 9.81 -5.94 -6.10
C TYR A 90 10.26 -4.51 -5.81
N ASP A 91 11.55 -4.26 -5.62
CA ASP A 91 12.12 -2.93 -5.40
C ASP A 91 11.96 -2.03 -6.65
N MET A 92 12.13 -2.59 -7.85
CA MET A 92 11.82 -1.89 -9.09
C MET A 92 10.32 -1.61 -9.22
N ASP A 93 9.47 -2.55 -8.82
CA ASP A 93 8.02 -2.37 -8.87
C ASP A 93 7.51 -1.33 -7.87
N VAL A 94 8.18 -1.16 -6.72
CA VAL A 94 7.90 -0.04 -5.80
C VAL A 94 8.10 1.28 -6.53
N LEU A 95 9.25 1.51 -7.16
CA LEU A 95 9.51 2.76 -7.89
C LEU A 95 8.48 2.98 -9.01
N ARG A 96 8.18 1.93 -9.78
CA ARG A 96 7.15 1.98 -10.83
C ARG A 96 5.76 2.34 -10.28
N LEU A 97 5.38 1.82 -9.11
CA LEU A 97 4.11 2.15 -8.46
C LEU A 97 4.08 3.61 -8.01
N ILE A 98 5.19 4.11 -7.44
CA ILE A 98 5.31 5.51 -7.02
C ILE A 98 5.08 6.43 -8.20
N ASP A 99 5.81 6.22 -9.30
CA ASP A 99 5.68 7.00 -10.53
C ASP A 99 4.25 6.96 -11.06
N ALA A 100 3.65 5.77 -11.17
CA ALA A 100 2.30 5.59 -11.69
C ALA A 100 1.22 6.28 -10.83
N PHE A 101 1.39 6.36 -9.51
CA PHE A 101 0.47 7.11 -8.65
C PHE A 101 0.66 8.62 -8.78
N GLN A 102 1.90 9.09 -8.87
CA GLN A 102 2.19 10.51 -9.01
C GLN A 102 1.72 11.05 -10.37
N GLU A 103 1.86 10.29 -11.45
CA GLU A 103 1.41 10.66 -12.81
C GLU A 103 -0.10 10.95 -12.88
N ILE A 104 -0.89 10.27 -12.06
CA ILE A 104 -2.36 10.46 -11.98
C ILE A 104 -2.78 11.41 -10.85
N GLY A 105 -1.81 12.05 -10.18
CA GLY A 105 -2.05 13.07 -9.16
C GLY A 105 -2.37 12.55 -7.76
N LEU A 106 -2.02 11.29 -7.44
CA LEU A 106 -2.08 10.78 -6.07
C LEU A 106 -0.76 11.08 -5.34
N TYR A 107 -0.87 11.53 -4.09
CA TYR A 107 0.29 11.82 -3.26
C TYR A 107 0.87 10.54 -2.66
N VAL A 108 2.13 10.26 -2.96
CA VAL A 108 2.89 9.18 -2.33
C VAL A 108 3.74 9.80 -1.22
N GLY A 109 3.43 9.44 0.03
CA GLY A 109 4.07 10.04 1.20
C GLY A 109 5.37 9.36 1.59
N SER A 110 5.41 8.02 1.51
CA SER A 110 6.56 7.24 1.99
C SER A 110 6.58 5.79 1.50
N VAL A 111 7.72 5.14 1.70
CA VAL A 111 7.92 3.69 1.56
C VAL A 111 8.17 3.06 2.94
N CYS A 112 7.50 1.97 3.26
CA CYS A 112 7.76 1.17 4.46
C CYS A 112 8.52 -0.11 4.08
N ILE A 113 9.71 -0.29 4.64
CA ILE A 113 10.53 -1.49 4.50
C ILE A 113 10.27 -2.38 5.72
N THR A 114 9.49 -3.45 5.54
CA THR A 114 9.11 -4.38 6.60
C THR A 114 10.11 -5.51 6.77
N LYS A 115 10.03 -6.20 7.92
CA LYS A 115 10.92 -7.31 8.28
C LYS A 115 12.41 -6.93 8.18
N TYR A 116 12.69 -5.66 8.40
CA TYR A 116 14.03 -5.11 8.34
C TYR A 116 14.87 -5.68 9.49
N ALA A 117 16.10 -6.06 9.17
CA ALA A 117 17.04 -6.70 10.09
C ALA A 117 18.52 -6.39 9.75
N GLY A 118 18.79 -5.32 8.97
CA GLY A 118 20.16 -4.98 8.56
C GLY A 118 20.59 -5.58 7.23
N GLN A 119 19.65 -6.02 6.37
CA GLN A 119 19.97 -6.61 5.07
C GLN A 119 20.65 -5.59 4.15
N ALA A 120 21.74 -5.99 3.48
CA ALA A 120 22.56 -5.08 2.68
C ALA A 120 21.80 -4.52 1.47
N ALA A 121 20.99 -5.34 0.78
CA ALA A 121 20.20 -4.87 -0.35
C ALA A 121 19.08 -3.91 0.08
N ALA A 122 18.48 -4.16 1.26
CA ALA A 122 17.47 -3.26 1.82
C ALA A 122 18.04 -1.89 2.20
N GLU A 123 19.26 -1.84 2.76
CA GLU A 123 19.96 -0.58 3.05
C GLU A 123 20.32 0.22 1.78
N GLN A 124 20.80 -0.47 0.74
CA GLN A 124 21.05 0.17 -0.55
C GLN A 124 19.77 0.73 -1.16
N PHE A 125 18.66 -0.02 -1.09
CA PHE A 125 17.37 0.45 -1.55
C PHE A 125 16.87 1.65 -0.74
N ARG A 126 17.02 1.63 0.59
CA ARG A 126 16.70 2.76 1.47
C ARG A 126 17.48 4.02 1.09
N THR A 127 18.78 3.88 0.84
CA THR A 127 19.65 4.99 0.39
C THR A 127 19.16 5.55 -0.94
N ARG A 128 18.85 4.67 -1.91
CA ARG A 128 18.32 5.05 -3.21
C ARG A 128 16.99 5.81 -3.11
N LEU A 129 16.10 5.41 -2.20
CA LEU A 129 14.85 6.15 -1.95
C LEU A 129 15.16 7.56 -1.42
N GLY A 130 16.12 7.69 -0.50
CA GLY A 130 16.58 8.97 0.02
C GLY A 130 17.16 9.89 -1.08
N ASP A 131 17.98 9.34 -1.98
CA ASP A 131 18.54 10.09 -3.13
C ASP A 131 17.45 10.59 -4.10
N LEU A 132 16.32 9.89 -4.17
CA LEU A 132 15.13 10.29 -4.93
C LEU A 132 14.20 11.26 -4.16
N GLY A 133 14.57 11.66 -2.94
CA GLY A 133 13.77 12.52 -2.09
C GLY A 133 12.54 11.83 -1.48
N LEU A 134 12.50 10.49 -1.47
CA LEU A 134 11.40 9.70 -0.91
C LEU A 134 11.70 9.34 0.54
N ARG A 135 10.75 9.61 1.44
CA ARG A 135 10.84 9.17 2.84
C ARG A 135 10.68 7.66 2.92
N SER A 136 11.51 7.02 3.74
CA SER A 136 11.47 5.58 3.97
C SER A 136 11.53 5.25 5.45
N TYR A 137 10.69 4.32 5.90
CA TYR A 137 10.62 3.86 7.29
C TYR A 137 10.92 2.37 7.40
N CYS A 138 11.55 1.96 8.50
CA CYS A 138 11.87 0.57 8.78
C CYS A 138 10.93 -0.03 9.84
N HIS A 139 10.29 -1.14 9.49
CA HIS A 139 9.50 -1.97 10.41
C HIS A 139 10.18 -3.33 10.59
N TYR A 140 10.17 -3.84 11.81
CA TYR A 140 10.98 -4.98 12.23
C TYR A 140 10.12 -6.23 12.43
N LYS A 141 10.76 -7.40 12.48
CA LYS A 141 10.06 -8.62 12.86
C LYS A 141 9.71 -8.58 14.34
N ILE A 142 8.43 -8.74 14.64
CA ILE A 142 7.92 -8.85 16.01
C ILE A 142 7.86 -10.34 16.39
N GLN A 143 8.62 -10.73 17.41
CA GLN A 143 8.60 -12.11 17.91
C GLN A 143 7.23 -12.43 18.51
N GLY A 144 6.68 -13.59 18.17
CA GLY A 144 5.37 -14.04 18.67
C GLY A 144 4.18 -13.48 17.89
N TYR A 145 4.40 -12.71 16.82
CA TYR A 145 3.33 -12.25 15.94
C TYR A 145 2.71 -13.43 15.14
N PRO A 146 1.38 -13.56 15.05
CA PRO A 146 0.34 -12.65 15.55
C PRO A 146 -0.25 -13.04 16.93
N SER A 147 0.29 -14.07 17.60
CA SER A 147 -0.35 -14.69 18.77
C SER A 147 -0.06 -14.03 20.12
N ASP A 148 1.11 -13.43 20.30
CA ASP A 148 1.57 -12.85 21.58
C ASP A 148 1.15 -11.38 21.71
N VAL A 149 -0.14 -11.14 21.95
CA VAL A 149 -0.74 -9.79 21.95
C VAL A 149 -0.05 -8.85 22.93
N SER A 150 0.29 -9.32 24.14
CA SER A 150 0.95 -8.51 25.16
C SER A 150 2.31 -8.00 24.70
N ARG A 151 3.06 -8.82 23.96
CA ARG A 151 4.33 -8.40 23.38
C ARG A 151 4.14 -7.51 22.14
N ILE A 152 3.16 -7.82 21.30
CA ILE A 152 2.88 -7.04 20.08
C ILE A 152 2.54 -5.59 20.44
N VAL A 153 1.66 -5.38 21.41
CA VAL A 153 1.23 -4.05 21.88
C VAL A 153 2.15 -3.56 23.01
N SER A 154 3.46 -3.51 22.73
CA SER A 154 4.48 -3.02 23.65
C SER A 154 5.63 -2.32 22.91
N ASP A 155 6.52 -1.69 23.69
CA ASP A 155 7.77 -1.11 23.18
C ASP A 155 8.67 -2.13 22.49
N ASP A 156 8.55 -3.41 22.87
CA ASP A 156 9.30 -4.52 22.30
C ASP A 156 8.65 -5.12 21.03
N GLY A 157 7.40 -4.75 20.76
CA GLY A 157 6.62 -5.10 19.57
C GLY A 157 6.49 -3.90 18.63
N TYR A 158 5.29 -3.33 18.52
CA TYR A 158 5.05 -2.17 17.65
C TYR A 158 5.90 -0.94 18.00
N GLY A 159 6.31 -0.76 19.25
CA GLY A 159 7.17 0.38 19.62
C GLY A 159 8.58 0.33 19.03
N LYS A 160 9.01 -0.80 18.46
CA LYS A 160 10.25 -0.89 17.69
C LYS A 160 10.13 -0.30 16.28
N ASN A 161 8.92 -0.32 15.72
CA ASN A 161 8.71 0.13 14.35
C ASN A 161 8.86 1.65 14.27
N GLU A 162 9.53 2.13 13.22
CA GLU A 162 9.56 3.56 12.95
C GLU A 162 8.12 4.05 12.65
N TYR A 163 7.69 5.10 13.36
CA TYR A 163 6.37 5.69 13.16
C TYR A 163 6.31 6.39 11.80
N ILE A 164 5.38 5.95 10.94
CA ILE A 164 5.19 6.54 9.61
C ILE A 164 4.39 7.83 9.77
N GLU A 165 5.09 8.96 9.74
CA GLU A 165 4.46 10.28 9.76
C GLU A 165 3.65 10.49 8.48
N THR A 166 2.33 10.68 8.64
CA THR A 166 1.38 10.87 7.54
C THR A 166 0.47 12.06 7.83
N GLU A 167 0.16 12.84 6.81
CA GLU A 167 -0.54 14.12 6.97
C GLU A 167 -2.02 13.98 6.61
N ARG A 168 -2.36 13.06 5.71
CA ARG A 168 -3.72 12.95 5.18
C ARG A 168 -4.59 11.97 5.98
N PRO A 169 -5.91 12.19 6.07
CA PRO A 169 -6.79 11.38 6.89
C PRO A 169 -6.95 9.95 6.37
N LEU A 170 -6.81 9.72 5.06
CA LEU A 170 -6.79 8.39 4.47
C LEU A 170 -5.35 8.01 4.10
N VAL A 171 -4.83 6.95 4.70
CA VAL A 171 -3.55 6.35 4.32
C VAL A 171 -3.83 5.05 3.58
N VAL A 172 -3.58 5.02 2.28
CA VAL A 172 -3.71 3.82 1.46
C VAL A 172 -2.40 3.05 1.52
N VAL A 173 -2.47 1.83 2.07
CA VAL A 173 -1.32 0.93 2.22
C VAL A 173 -1.34 -0.09 1.08
N THR A 174 -0.34 -0.05 0.21
CA THR A 174 -0.23 -0.93 -0.97
C THR A 174 1.15 -1.58 -1.06
N ALA A 175 1.34 -2.57 -1.94
CA ALA A 175 2.60 -3.29 -2.10
C ALA A 175 2.71 -3.90 -3.50
N PRO A 176 3.93 -4.25 -3.95
CA PRO A 176 4.14 -5.03 -5.18
C PRO A 176 3.41 -6.38 -5.21
N GLY A 177 3.19 -6.98 -4.04
CA GLY A 177 2.58 -8.30 -3.95
C GLY A 177 2.16 -8.74 -2.54
N PRO A 178 1.76 -10.01 -2.39
CA PRO A 178 1.40 -10.59 -1.10
C PRO A 178 2.64 -10.82 -0.21
N GLY A 179 2.43 -10.84 1.11
CA GLY A 179 3.48 -11.16 2.08
C GLY A 179 4.44 -10.01 2.42
N SER A 180 4.24 -8.82 1.85
CA SER A 180 5.07 -7.63 2.11
C SER A 180 4.79 -6.95 3.46
N GLY A 181 3.81 -7.43 4.24
CA GLY A 181 3.53 -6.88 5.58
C GLY A 181 2.57 -5.69 5.62
N LYS A 182 1.66 -5.53 4.65
CA LYS A 182 0.71 -4.40 4.61
C LYS A 182 -0.20 -4.27 5.84
N MET A 183 -0.59 -5.39 6.44
CA MET A 183 -1.46 -5.46 7.63
C MET A 183 -0.68 -5.34 8.95
N ALA A 184 0.63 -5.59 8.91
CA ALA A 184 1.46 -5.76 10.09
C ALA A 184 1.91 -4.43 10.69
#